data_AF-V4JA01-F1
#
_entry.id   AF-V4JA01-F1
#
_cell.length_a   1.000
_cell.length_b   1.000
_cell.length_c   1.000
_cell.angle_alpha   90.00
_cell.angle_beta   90.00
_cell.angle_gamma   90.00
#
_symmetry.space_group_name_H-M   'P 1'
#
loop_
_entity.id
_entity.type
_entity.pdbx_description
1 polymer ?
#
loop_
_entity_poly.entity_id
_entity_poly.type
_entity_poly.pdbx_seq_one_letter_code
_entity_poly.pdbx_strand_id
1 'polypeptide(L)'
;MANRWMLAVAGASFLTFLSGCEEPLTLAKVCEETPGFCNDLNKDSHCKEERASLIIGRYIEYKDPTDENKYQLLKQLETYNACVSLAAQIEHIKLKEKTTSRVEGHLTSLKEMNRIYQDTKQTSHPGLLYYHWSRNNSQFAMNKLLRQEDEPYVRESQEIQMFLATYYAKFDDDKTIDFLYRVLELNQAGQTPDLEVYKALVSIFYKQKKYKHAYTFARIAQLSGFEEIDIIDIEHELTSRGKSIGVLEQLALKTREEIETGKFLSPRG
;
A
#
# COMPACT_ATOMS: atom_id res chain seq x y z
N MET A 1 67.78 17.42 43.37
CA MET A 1 68.65 16.63 42.47
C MET A 1 67.83 15.47 41.92
N ALA A 2 67.88 15.31 40.59
CA ALA A 2 67.39 14.19 39.75
C ALA A 2 65.86 13.90 39.74
N ASN A 3 65.09 14.36 38.74
CA ASN A 3 64.87 13.79 37.38
C ASN A 3 64.39 12.33 37.32
N ARG A 4 63.14 12.13 36.84
CA ARG A 4 62.84 11.38 35.60
C ARG A 4 61.34 11.44 35.27
N TRP A 5 61.04 12.10 34.15
CA TRP A 5 59.76 12.04 33.46
C TRP A 5 59.77 10.79 32.58
N MET A 6 58.82 9.87 32.78
CA MET A 6 58.53 8.81 31.81
C MET A 6 57.28 9.22 31.03
N LEU A 7 57.46 9.50 29.74
CA LEU A 7 56.38 9.66 28.77
C LEU A 7 55.84 8.27 28.40
N ALA A 8 54.63 7.95 28.83
CA ALA A 8 53.87 6.82 28.30
C ALA A 8 53.05 7.30 27.10
N VAL A 9 53.52 7.01 25.90
CA VAL A 9 52.74 7.17 24.66
C VAL A 9 51.83 5.96 24.54
N ALA A 10 50.60 6.08 25.04
CA ALA A 10 49.54 5.11 24.74
C ALA A 10 49.00 5.42 23.33
N GLY A 11 49.38 4.58 22.36
CA GLY A 11 48.92 4.69 20.98
C GLY A 11 47.41 4.54 20.89
N ALA A 12 46.74 5.59 20.45
CA ALA A 12 45.34 5.55 20.03
C ALA A 12 45.27 4.78 18.70
N SER A 13 44.93 3.49 18.77
CA SER A 13 44.53 2.71 17.59
C SER A 13 43.23 3.29 17.03
N PHE A 14 43.37 4.11 15.99
CA PHE A 14 42.29 4.64 15.19
C PHE A 14 41.71 3.48 14.36
N LEU A 15 40.61 2.89 14.86
CA LEU A 15 39.81 1.93 14.11
C LEU A 15 39.13 2.69 12.95
N THR A 16 39.74 2.62 11.77
CA THR A 16 39.12 3.06 10.53
C THR A 16 37.96 2.13 10.21
N PHE A 17 36.74 2.58 10.51
CA PHE A 17 35.53 2.00 9.94
C PHE A 17 35.61 2.21 8.42
N LEU A 18 35.89 1.14 7.67
CA LEU A 18 35.70 1.11 6.24
C LEU A 18 34.18 1.16 5.98
N SER A 19 33.64 2.35 5.76
CA SER A 19 32.35 2.51 5.11
C SER A 19 32.53 2.02 3.67
N GLY A 20 32.09 0.79 3.38
CA GLY A 20 31.96 0.33 2.01
C GLY A 20 30.96 1.22 1.28
N CYS A 21 31.43 1.94 0.26
CA CYS A 21 30.53 2.55 -0.72
C CYS A 21 29.87 1.42 -1.49
N GLU A 22 28.69 1.00 -1.06
CA GLU A 22 27.88 0.10 -1.86
C GLU A 22 27.40 0.86 -3.09
N GLU A 23 27.79 0.39 -4.28
CA GLU A 23 27.30 0.96 -5.54
C GLU A 23 25.77 0.88 -5.59
N PRO A 24 25.08 1.93 -6.05
CA PRO A 24 23.63 1.90 -6.16
C PRO A 24 23.21 0.77 -7.09
N LEU A 25 22.19 0.01 -6.69
CA LEU A 25 21.61 -1.05 -7.51
C LEU A 25 20.98 -0.44 -8.76
N THR A 26 21.44 -0.86 -9.95
CA THR A 26 20.91 -0.38 -11.24
C THR A 26 20.35 -1.53 -12.06
N LEU A 27 19.41 -1.23 -12.97
CA LEU A 27 18.86 -2.22 -13.90
C LEU A 27 19.93 -2.89 -14.75
N ALA A 28 20.94 -2.13 -15.21
CA ALA A 28 22.03 -2.67 -16.01
C ALA A 28 22.79 -3.75 -15.23
N LYS A 29 23.14 -3.46 -13.98
CA LYS A 29 23.81 -4.41 -13.08
C LYS A 29 22.96 -5.65 -12.82
N VAL A 30 21.67 -5.48 -12.54
CA VAL A 30 20.76 -6.62 -12.32
C VAL A 30 20.64 -7.49 -13.58
N CYS A 31 20.46 -6.91 -14.76
CA CYS A 31 20.34 -7.68 -15.99
C CYS A 31 21.66 -8.33 -16.44
N GLU A 32 22.81 -7.79 -16.03
CA GLU A 32 24.12 -8.40 -16.26
C GLU A 32 24.33 -9.61 -15.33
N GLU A 33 24.06 -9.46 -14.04
CA GLU A 33 24.23 -10.54 -13.05
C GLU A 33 23.16 -11.63 -13.16
N THR A 34 21.93 -11.23 -13.46
CA THR A 34 20.74 -12.10 -13.51
C THR A 34 19.92 -11.86 -14.79
N PRO A 35 20.45 -12.22 -15.99
CA PRO A 35 19.77 -11.93 -17.26
C PRO A 35 18.35 -12.49 -17.35
N GLY A 36 18.08 -13.60 -16.66
CA GLY A 36 16.76 -14.22 -16.58
C GLY A 36 15.67 -13.29 -16.06
N PHE A 37 15.97 -12.38 -15.12
CA PHE A 37 14.98 -11.46 -14.55
C PHE A 37 14.47 -10.42 -15.55
N CYS A 38 15.24 -10.16 -16.61
CA CYS A 38 14.93 -9.15 -17.63
C CYS A 38 14.43 -9.78 -18.94
N ASN A 39 14.95 -10.96 -19.28
CA ASN A 39 14.72 -11.58 -20.60
C ASN A 39 13.36 -12.27 -20.74
N ASP A 40 12.71 -12.62 -19.63
CA ASP A 40 11.40 -13.28 -19.58
C ASP A 40 10.21 -12.31 -19.45
N LEU A 41 10.48 -11.01 -19.60
CA LEU A 41 9.51 -9.92 -19.61
C LEU A 41 9.41 -9.26 -20.99
N ASN A 42 8.37 -8.45 -21.20
CA ASN A 42 8.20 -7.71 -22.45
C ASN A 42 9.39 -6.77 -22.73
N LYS A 43 9.73 -6.59 -24.02
CA LYS A 43 10.95 -5.88 -24.44
C LYS A 43 10.72 -4.47 -24.96
N ASP A 44 9.47 -4.13 -25.26
CA ASP A 44 9.11 -2.82 -25.79
C ASP A 44 8.90 -1.77 -24.68
N SER A 45 8.42 -0.59 -25.07
CA SER A 45 8.25 0.55 -24.18
C SER A 45 7.00 0.47 -23.30
N HIS A 46 6.12 -0.51 -23.49
CA HIS A 46 4.94 -0.65 -22.63
C HIS A 46 5.36 -1.12 -21.25
N CYS A 47 4.71 -0.58 -20.21
CA CYS A 47 4.94 -0.95 -18.82
C CYS A 47 6.40 -0.80 -18.38
N LYS A 48 7.13 0.20 -18.92
CA LYS A 48 8.57 0.33 -18.73
C LYS A 48 8.94 0.53 -17.26
N GLU A 49 8.15 1.31 -16.53
CA GLU A 49 8.40 1.65 -15.12
C GLU A 49 8.07 0.47 -14.22
N GLU A 50 6.93 -0.18 -14.45
CA GLU A 50 6.49 -1.38 -13.74
C GLU A 50 7.48 -2.53 -13.96
N ARG A 51 7.95 -2.71 -15.20
CA ARG A 51 8.97 -3.70 -15.56
C ARG A 51 10.29 -3.42 -14.84
N ALA A 52 10.72 -2.15 -14.82
CA ALA A 52 11.93 -1.76 -14.11
C ALA A 52 11.83 -2.06 -12.61
N SER A 53 10.73 -1.66 -11.98
CA SER A 53 10.45 -1.93 -10.57
C SER A 53 10.45 -3.43 -10.26
N LEU A 54 9.79 -4.23 -11.10
CA LEU A 54 9.75 -5.68 -10.97
C LEU A 54 11.14 -6.34 -11.08
N ILE A 55 11.98 -5.90 -12.03
CA ILE A 55 13.34 -6.43 -12.19
C ILE A 55 14.17 -6.19 -10.93
N ILE A 56 14.10 -4.98 -10.37
CA ILE A 56 14.80 -4.64 -9.13
C ILE A 56 14.25 -5.46 -7.95
N GLY A 57 12.93 -5.56 -7.82
CA GLY A 57 12.28 -6.35 -6.78
C GLY A 57 12.65 -7.82 -6.80
N ARG A 58 12.72 -8.44 -7.98
CA ARG A 58 13.17 -9.82 -8.16
C ARG A 58 14.58 -10.02 -7.64
N TYR A 59 15.48 -9.07 -7.91
CA TYR A 59 16.85 -9.12 -7.40
C TYR A 59 16.92 -8.98 -5.88
N ILE A 60 16.13 -8.07 -5.30
CA ILE A 60 16.06 -7.89 -3.84
C ILE A 60 15.59 -9.18 -3.16
N GLU A 61 14.49 -9.78 -3.62
CA GLU A 61 13.99 -11.06 -3.06
C GLU A 61 14.97 -12.21 -3.27
N TYR A 62 15.64 -12.26 -4.43
CA TYR A 62 16.66 -13.26 -4.71
C TYR A 62 17.84 -13.20 -3.73
N LYS A 63 18.29 -11.99 -3.36
CA LYS A 63 19.38 -11.81 -2.39
C LYS A 63 18.94 -12.06 -0.96
N ASP A 64 17.71 -11.70 -0.63
CA ASP A 64 17.15 -11.86 0.71
C ASP A 64 15.65 -12.24 0.67
N PRO A 65 15.31 -13.55 0.67
CA PRO A 65 13.94 -14.02 0.44
C PRO A 65 13.07 -13.99 1.71
N THR A 66 13.09 -12.86 2.43
CA THR A 66 12.20 -12.61 3.58
C THR A 66 10.75 -12.51 3.15
N ASP A 67 9.83 -12.73 4.08
CA ASP A 67 8.39 -12.56 3.82
C ASP A 67 8.04 -11.12 3.43
N GLU A 68 8.78 -10.13 3.94
CA GLU A 68 8.62 -8.73 3.54
C GLU A 68 9.05 -8.52 2.08
N ASN A 69 10.22 -9.02 1.68
CA ASN A 69 10.68 -8.88 0.30
C ASN A 69 9.78 -9.65 -0.69
N LYS A 70 9.24 -10.80 -0.29
CA LYS A 70 8.21 -11.52 -1.07
C LYS A 70 6.91 -10.74 -1.17
N TYR A 71 6.49 -10.08 -0.09
CA TYR A 71 5.30 -9.23 -0.10
C TYR A 71 5.45 -8.05 -1.06
N GLN A 72 6.59 -7.34 -1.01
CA GLN A 72 6.86 -6.23 -1.93
C GLN A 72 6.96 -6.71 -3.38
N LEU A 73 7.63 -7.84 -3.63
CA LEU A 73 7.70 -8.44 -4.96
C LEU A 73 6.31 -8.84 -5.48
N LEU A 74 5.44 -9.37 -4.62
CA LEU A 74 4.08 -9.73 -4.99
C LEU A 74 3.26 -8.51 -5.45
N LYS A 75 3.39 -7.38 -4.75
CA LYS A 75 2.75 -6.10 -5.16
C LYS A 75 3.26 -5.62 -6.51
N GLN A 76 4.59 -5.65 -6.72
CA GLN A 76 5.19 -5.26 -8.00
C GLN A 76 4.76 -6.18 -9.16
N LEU A 77 4.62 -7.48 -8.89
CA LEU A 77 4.10 -8.44 -9.85
C LEU A 77 2.64 -8.14 -10.23
N GLU A 78 1.77 -7.83 -9.26
CA GLU A 78 0.38 -7.42 -9.54
C GLU A 78 0.33 -6.14 -10.38
N THR A 79 1.12 -5.12 -10.03
CA THR A 79 1.19 -3.85 -10.79
C THR A 79 1.65 -4.08 -12.23
N TYR A 80 2.74 -4.83 -12.41
CA TYR A 80 3.24 -5.17 -13.75
C TYR A 80 2.22 -6.01 -14.52
N ASN A 81 1.60 -7.00 -13.88
CA ASN A 81 0.59 -7.87 -14.48
C ASN A 81 -0.62 -7.07 -14.99
N ALA A 82 -1.11 -6.10 -14.20
CA ALA A 82 -2.21 -5.24 -14.58
C ALA A 82 -1.87 -4.43 -15.85
N CYS A 83 -0.67 -3.85 -15.91
CA CYS A 83 -0.25 -3.09 -17.09
C CYS A 83 -0.06 -4.00 -18.32
N VAL A 84 0.73 -5.07 -18.20
CA VAL A 84 1.13 -5.88 -19.35
C VAL A 84 -0.02 -6.70 -19.93
N SER A 85 -0.98 -7.14 -19.10
CA SER A 85 -2.17 -7.86 -19.57
C SER A 85 -3.05 -6.99 -20.45
N LEU A 86 -3.23 -5.71 -20.11
CA LEU A 86 -3.93 -4.74 -20.94
C LEU A 86 -3.14 -4.43 -22.22
N ALA A 87 -1.83 -4.22 -22.10
CA ALA A 87 -0.97 -3.92 -23.25
C ALA A 87 -0.87 -5.10 -24.25
N ALA A 88 -1.02 -6.34 -23.77
CA ALA A 88 -1.04 -7.55 -24.60
C ALA A 88 -2.28 -7.65 -25.50
N GLN A 89 -3.37 -6.94 -25.19
CA GLN A 89 -4.57 -6.88 -26.04
C GLN A 89 -4.35 -6.04 -27.31
N ILE A 90 -3.25 -5.30 -27.40
CA ILE A 90 -2.89 -4.50 -28.58
C ILE A 90 -2.15 -5.40 -29.58
N GLU A 91 -2.83 -5.74 -30.67
CA GLU A 91 -2.26 -6.54 -31.76
C GLU A 91 -1.47 -5.69 -32.76
N HIS A 92 -0.19 -6.03 -32.94
CA HIS A 92 0.62 -5.45 -34.01
C HIS A 92 0.50 -6.26 -35.30
N ILE A 93 0.01 -5.65 -36.39
CA ILE A 93 -0.15 -6.32 -37.70
C ILE A 93 1.20 -6.75 -38.29
N LYS A 94 2.25 -5.93 -38.13
CA LYS A 94 3.59 -6.16 -38.69
C LYS A 94 4.60 -6.74 -37.70
N LEU A 95 4.53 -6.34 -36.43
CA LEU A 95 5.51 -6.67 -35.38
C LEU A 95 4.88 -7.58 -34.32
N LYS A 96 4.41 -8.74 -34.77
CA LYS A 96 3.66 -9.70 -33.92
C LYS A 96 4.48 -10.17 -32.71
N GLU A 97 5.80 -10.19 -32.83
CA GLU A 97 6.72 -10.56 -31.75
C GLU A 97 6.60 -9.65 -30.52
N LYS A 98 6.20 -8.37 -30.71
CA LYS A 98 5.96 -7.46 -29.58
C LYS A 98 4.75 -7.91 -28.78
N THR A 99 3.64 -8.20 -29.45
CA THR A 99 2.43 -8.75 -28.82
C THR A 99 2.75 -10.07 -28.11
N THR A 100 3.51 -10.97 -28.76
CA THR A 100 3.97 -12.22 -28.14
C THR A 100 4.78 -11.97 -26.86
N SER A 101 5.75 -11.05 -26.88
CA SER A 101 6.58 -10.76 -25.69
C SER A 101 5.78 -10.20 -24.51
N ARG A 102 4.68 -9.48 -24.77
CA ARG A 102 3.77 -9.00 -23.72
C ARG A 102 2.96 -10.14 -23.12
N VAL A 103 2.49 -11.08 -23.95
CA VAL A 103 1.83 -12.31 -23.46
C VAL A 103 2.80 -13.14 -22.62
N GLU A 104 4.05 -13.28 -23.06
CA GLU A 104 5.09 -13.96 -22.28
C GLU A 104 5.31 -13.27 -20.93
N GLY A 105 5.49 -11.94 -20.90
CA GLY A 105 5.62 -11.18 -19.65
C GLY A 105 4.43 -11.36 -18.71
N HIS A 106 3.20 -11.36 -19.25
CA HIS A 106 1.98 -11.66 -18.48
C HIS A 106 2.00 -13.07 -17.88
N LEU A 107 2.35 -14.09 -18.67
CA LEU A 107 2.42 -15.47 -18.17
C LEU A 107 3.51 -15.63 -17.11
N THR A 108 4.66 -14.97 -17.30
CA THR A 108 5.75 -14.95 -16.33
C THR A 108 5.31 -14.33 -15.01
N SER A 109 4.58 -13.21 -15.02
CA SER A 109 4.12 -12.59 -13.77
C SER A 109 3.13 -13.49 -13.02
N LEU A 110 2.17 -14.12 -13.73
CA LEU A 110 1.26 -15.10 -13.14
C LEU A 110 1.99 -16.28 -12.51
N LYS A 111 3.02 -16.79 -13.18
CA LYS A 111 3.84 -17.90 -12.67
C LYS A 111 4.57 -17.50 -11.39
N GLU A 112 5.21 -16.33 -11.35
CA GLU A 112 5.94 -15.87 -10.17
C GLU A 112 5.02 -15.54 -8.99
N MET A 113 3.84 -14.96 -9.23
CA MET A 113 2.85 -14.78 -8.16
C MET A 113 2.45 -16.13 -7.55
N ASN A 114 2.22 -17.16 -8.39
CA ASN A 114 1.94 -18.51 -7.91
C ASN A 114 3.08 -19.11 -7.10
N ARG A 115 4.35 -18.90 -7.51
CA ARG A 115 5.52 -19.31 -6.71
C ARG A 115 5.47 -18.69 -5.32
N ILE A 116 5.28 -17.37 -5.22
CA ILE A 116 5.20 -16.66 -3.93
C ILE A 116 4.06 -17.23 -3.08
N TYR A 117 2.90 -17.52 -3.64
CA TYR A 117 1.81 -18.17 -2.90
C TYR A 117 2.19 -19.56 -2.37
N GLN A 118 2.94 -20.36 -3.12
CA GLN A 118 3.41 -21.65 -2.61
C GLN A 118 4.42 -21.47 -1.48
N ASP A 119 5.37 -20.55 -1.65
CA ASP A 119 6.47 -20.30 -0.71
C ASP A 119 5.99 -19.70 0.63
N THR A 120 4.86 -18.99 0.61
CA THR A 120 4.34 -18.24 1.76
C THR A 120 3.14 -18.88 2.45
N LYS A 121 2.81 -20.15 2.17
CA LYS A 121 1.67 -20.85 2.79
C LYS A 121 1.66 -20.81 4.33
N GLN A 122 2.85 -20.74 4.94
CA GLN A 122 3.02 -20.74 6.40
C GLN A 122 3.41 -19.36 6.97
N THR A 123 3.36 -18.30 6.15
CA THR A 123 3.72 -16.94 6.55
C THR A 123 2.96 -16.45 7.77
N SER A 124 3.55 -15.53 8.52
CA SER A 124 2.88 -14.73 9.56
C SER A 124 2.79 -13.26 9.18
N HIS A 125 3.24 -12.89 7.98
CA HIS A 125 3.25 -11.52 7.50
C HIS A 125 1.83 -11.05 7.17
N PRO A 126 1.30 -9.96 7.78
CA PRO A 126 -0.09 -9.54 7.62
C PRO A 126 -0.53 -9.34 6.17
N GLY A 127 0.33 -8.70 5.37
CA GLY A 127 0.04 -8.45 3.96
C GLY A 127 -0.08 -9.76 3.17
N LEU A 128 0.82 -10.72 3.39
CA LEU A 128 0.75 -12.01 2.70
C LEU A 128 -0.46 -12.84 3.17
N LEU A 129 -0.81 -12.77 4.46
CA LEU A 129 -2.02 -13.40 4.98
C LEU A 129 -3.28 -12.84 4.30
N TYR A 130 -3.37 -11.53 4.13
CA TYR A 130 -4.47 -10.91 3.40
C TYR A 130 -4.52 -11.36 1.94
N TYR A 131 -3.38 -11.45 1.25
CA TYR A 131 -3.31 -11.92 -0.13
C TYR A 131 -3.75 -13.37 -0.27
N HIS A 132 -3.35 -14.26 0.64
CA HIS A 132 -3.82 -15.64 0.67
C HIS A 132 -5.34 -15.74 0.84
N TRP A 133 -5.93 -14.87 1.64
CA TRP A 133 -7.38 -14.80 1.76
C TRP A 133 -8.05 -14.24 0.49
N SER A 134 -7.59 -13.08 0.00
CA SER A 134 -8.27 -12.36 -1.08
C SER A 134 -8.10 -12.98 -2.46
N ARG A 135 -6.99 -13.72 -2.70
CA ARG A 135 -6.69 -14.36 -3.99
C ARG A 135 -6.90 -15.86 -3.98
N ASN A 136 -6.60 -16.52 -2.86
CA ASN A 136 -6.64 -17.99 -2.75
C ASN A 136 -7.77 -18.49 -1.82
N ASN A 137 -8.64 -17.59 -1.34
CA ASN A 137 -9.78 -17.90 -0.47
C ASN A 137 -9.39 -18.63 0.83
N SER A 138 -8.17 -18.41 1.33
CA SER A 138 -7.66 -19.07 2.53
C SER A 138 -8.25 -18.46 3.80
N GLN A 139 -9.27 -19.12 4.36
CA GLN A 139 -9.84 -18.74 5.66
C GLN A 139 -8.84 -18.93 6.80
N PHE A 140 -7.92 -19.89 6.67
CA PHE A 140 -6.84 -20.07 7.64
C PHE A 140 -5.95 -18.82 7.73
N ALA A 141 -5.57 -18.25 6.58
CA ALA A 141 -4.74 -17.05 6.53
C ALA A 141 -5.46 -15.84 7.14
N MET A 142 -6.74 -15.66 6.80
CA MET A 142 -7.54 -14.59 7.40
C MET A 142 -7.67 -14.76 8.92
N ASN A 143 -7.99 -15.95 9.41
CA ASN A 143 -8.05 -16.22 10.86
C ASN A 143 -6.73 -15.94 11.57
N LYS A 144 -5.59 -16.13 10.89
CA LYS A 144 -4.27 -15.79 11.44
C LYS A 144 -4.05 -14.28 11.46
N LEU A 145 -4.45 -13.56 10.42
CA LEU A 145 -4.40 -12.09 10.37
C LEU A 145 -5.26 -11.46 11.47
N LEU A 146 -6.48 -11.95 11.65
CA LEU A 146 -7.40 -11.44 12.67
C LEU A 146 -6.86 -11.61 14.10
N ARG A 147 -6.07 -12.65 14.38
CA ARG A 147 -5.41 -12.82 15.69
C ARG A 147 -4.29 -11.80 15.94
N GLN A 148 -3.84 -11.10 14.89
CA GLN A 148 -2.79 -10.09 14.96
C GLN A 148 -3.38 -8.67 14.89
N GLU A 149 -4.71 -8.50 14.84
CA GLU A 149 -5.34 -7.20 14.54
C GLU A 149 -4.98 -6.09 15.52
N ASP A 150 -4.75 -6.45 16.78
CA ASP A 150 -4.37 -5.53 17.85
C ASP A 150 -2.86 -5.32 17.98
N GLU A 151 -2.04 -6.05 17.22
CA GLU A 151 -0.59 -5.94 17.29
C GLU A 151 -0.12 -4.57 16.74
N PRO A 152 0.91 -3.94 17.35
CA PRO A 152 1.37 -2.62 16.91
C PRO A 152 1.72 -2.55 15.42
N TYR A 153 2.40 -3.55 14.88
CA TYR A 153 2.79 -3.57 13.45
C TYR A 153 1.60 -3.70 12.49
N VAL A 154 0.44 -4.18 12.97
CA VAL A 154 -0.83 -4.17 12.21
C VAL A 154 -1.54 -2.84 12.37
N ARG A 155 -1.61 -2.33 13.60
CA ARG A 155 -2.28 -1.06 13.94
C ARG A 155 -1.62 0.19 13.37
N GLU A 156 -0.31 0.15 13.15
CA GLU A 156 0.47 1.25 12.57
C GLU A 156 0.62 1.14 11.04
N SER A 157 0.05 0.11 10.41
CA SER A 157 0.11 -0.03 8.95
C SER A 157 -1.20 0.38 8.29
N GLN A 158 -1.20 1.55 7.64
CA GLN A 158 -2.36 2.06 6.91
C GLN A 158 -2.92 1.04 5.90
N GLU A 159 -2.04 0.32 5.20
CA GLU A 159 -2.42 -0.71 4.24
C GLU A 159 -3.15 -1.88 4.91
N ILE A 160 -2.62 -2.40 6.02
CA ILE A 160 -3.25 -3.53 6.72
C ILE A 160 -4.58 -3.10 7.37
N GLN A 161 -4.68 -1.87 7.88
CA GLN A 161 -5.95 -1.34 8.37
C GLN A 161 -7.00 -1.29 7.26
N MET A 162 -6.62 -0.89 6.04
CA MET A 162 -7.51 -0.91 4.88
C MET A 162 -7.92 -2.34 4.47
N PHE A 163 -7.01 -3.30 4.59
CA PHE A 163 -7.32 -4.72 4.38
C PHE A 163 -8.35 -5.25 5.38
N LEU A 164 -8.22 -4.90 6.65
CA LEU A 164 -9.17 -5.28 7.70
C LEU A 164 -10.52 -4.57 7.50
N ALA A 165 -10.53 -3.29 7.13
CA ALA A 165 -11.76 -2.58 6.74
C ALA A 165 -12.48 -3.31 5.60
N THR A 166 -11.75 -3.72 4.55
CA THR A 166 -12.31 -4.48 3.42
C THR A 166 -12.93 -5.81 3.85
N TYR A 167 -12.33 -6.49 4.82
CA TYR A 167 -12.86 -7.74 5.36
C TYR A 167 -14.17 -7.50 6.14
N TYR A 168 -14.14 -6.57 7.10
CA TYR A 168 -15.29 -6.30 7.98
C TYR A 168 -16.45 -5.60 7.29
N ALA A 169 -16.21 -4.87 6.19
CA ALA A 169 -17.26 -4.17 5.43
C ALA A 169 -18.39 -5.09 4.96
N LYS A 170 -18.15 -6.40 4.92
CA LYS A 170 -19.13 -7.42 4.52
C LYS A 170 -20.18 -7.71 5.60
N PHE A 171 -19.91 -7.45 6.87
CA PHE A 171 -20.78 -7.90 7.96
C PHE A 171 -20.72 -7.07 9.27
N ASP A 172 -19.75 -6.18 9.44
CA ASP A 172 -19.59 -5.34 10.64
C ASP A 172 -19.25 -3.90 10.26
N ASP A 173 -20.29 -3.08 10.14
CA ASP A 173 -20.18 -1.67 9.76
C ASP A 173 -19.38 -0.85 10.78
N ASP A 174 -19.55 -1.11 12.09
CA ASP A 174 -18.91 -0.29 13.12
C ASP A 174 -17.42 -0.59 13.21
N LYS A 175 -17.03 -1.88 13.15
CA LYS A 175 -15.62 -2.27 13.09
C LYS A 175 -14.96 -1.78 11.80
N THR A 176 -15.69 -1.76 10.69
CA THR A 176 -15.21 -1.16 9.43
C THR A 176 -14.90 0.33 9.61
N ILE A 177 -15.79 1.09 10.25
CA ILE A 177 -15.54 2.51 10.52
C ILE A 177 -14.28 2.71 11.37
N ASP A 178 -14.06 1.87 12.38
CA ASP A 178 -12.89 2.00 13.26
C ASP A 178 -11.58 1.80 12.47
N PHE A 179 -11.53 0.81 11.58
CA PHE A 179 -10.39 0.62 10.67
C PHE A 179 -10.22 1.77 9.68
N LEU A 180 -11.31 2.27 9.08
CA LEU A 180 -11.24 3.41 8.15
C LEU A 180 -10.80 4.70 8.84
N TYR A 181 -11.21 4.93 10.08
CA TYR A 181 -10.69 6.05 10.87
C TYR A 181 -9.22 5.87 11.21
N ARG A 182 -8.77 4.66 11.56
CA ARG A 182 -7.36 4.41 11.79
C ARG A 182 -6.52 4.69 10.53
N VAL A 183 -7.03 4.35 9.35
CA VAL A 183 -6.40 4.71 8.06
C VAL A 183 -6.21 6.24 7.94
N LEU A 184 -7.21 7.04 8.32
CA LEU A 184 -7.12 8.50 8.28
C LEU A 184 -6.17 9.08 9.34
N GLU A 185 -6.12 8.48 10.54
CA GLU A 185 -5.19 8.88 11.61
C GLU A 185 -3.72 8.64 11.24
N LEU A 186 -3.44 7.59 10.47
CA LEU A 186 -2.09 7.23 10.02
C LEU A 186 -1.62 8.05 8.81
N ASN A 187 -2.48 8.91 8.25
CA ASN A 187 -2.13 9.73 7.10
C ASN A 187 -1.00 10.71 7.44
N GLN A 188 0.06 10.73 6.62
CA GLN A 188 1.18 11.64 6.84
C GLN A 188 0.89 13.03 6.27
N ALA A 189 1.49 14.06 6.86
CA ALA A 189 1.33 15.42 6.38
C ALA A 189 1.72 15.56 4.90
N GLY A 190 0.82 16.13 4.10
CA GLY A 190 1.02 16.29 2.65
C GLY A 190 0.70 15.05 1.81
N GLN A 191 0.28 13.93 2.43
CA GLN A 191 -0.30 12.80 1.72
C GLN A 191 -1.81 12.96 1.63
N THR A 192 -2.36 12.62 0.46
CA THR A 192 -3.81 12.55 0.26
C THR A 192 -4.26 11.12 0.54
N PRO A 193 -5.22 10.89 1.46
CA PRO A 193 -5.79 9.57 1.68
C PRO A 193 -6.46 9.02 0.42
N ASP A 194 -6.57 7.69 0.35
CA ASP A 194 -7.37 7.04 -0.69
C ASP A 194 -8.83 7.50 -0.61
N LEU A 195 -9.38 7.98 -1.72
CA LEU A 195 -10.75 8.47 -1.84
C LEU A 195 -11.79 7.39 -1.48
N GLU A 196 -11.45 6.11 -1.66
CA GLU A 196 -12.32 4.99 -1.26
C GLU A 196 -12.62 4.97 0.24
N VAL A 197 -11.70 5.48 1.07
CA VAL A 197 -11.92 5.59 2.52
C VAL A 197 -13.12 6.50 2.81
N TYR A 198 -13.17 7.66 2.16
CA TYR A 198 -14.28 8.60 2.34
C TYR A 198 -15.58 8.04 1.77
N LYS A 199 -15.56 7.41 0.58
CA LYS A 199 -16.75 6.80 -0.01
C LYS A 199 -17.35 5.72 0.89
N ALA A 200 -16.51 4.86 1.46
CA ALA A 200 -16.96 3.83 2.39
C ALA A 200 -17.59 4.45 3.65
N LEU A 201 -16.95 5.47 4.25
CA LEU A 201 -17.50 6.18 5.40
C LEU A 201 -18.85 6.84 5.08
N VAL A 202 -18.98 7.51 3.94
CA VAL A 202 -20.25 8.11 3.49
C VAL A 202 -21.33 7.05 3.39
N SER A 203 -21.06 5.95 2.68
CA SER A 203 -22.01 4.86 2.47
C SER A 203 -22.49 4.25 3.80
N ILE A 204 -21.55 3.93 4.70
CA ILE A 204 -21.88 3.31 5.99
C ILE A 204 -22.67 4.31 6.86
N PHE A 205 -22.24 5.57 6.96
CA PHE A 205 -22.96 6.54 7.78
C PHE A 205 -24.34 6.88 7.23
N TYR A 206 -24.51 6.88 5.91
CA TYR A 206 -25.81 7.05 5.28
C TYR A 206 -26.74 5.87 5.61
N LYS A 207 -26.26 4.63 5.44
CA LYS A 207 -26.97 3.39 5.82
C LYS A 207 -27.39 3.41 7.30
N GLN A 208 -26.50 3.88 8.18
CA GLN A 208 -26.76 4.03 9.62
C GLN A 208 -27.63 5.26 9.98
N LYS A 209 -28.09 6.04 8.99
CA LYS A 209 -28.85 7.31 9.17
C LYS A 209 -28.11 8.36 10.02
N LYS A 210 -26.78 8.27 10.08
CA LYS A 210 -25.88 9.22 10.74
C LYS A 210 -25.54 10.36 9.77
N TYR A 211 -26.55 11.05 9.26
CA TYR A 211 -26.43 12.01 8.14
C TYR A 211 -25.42 13.15 8.36
N LYS A 212 -25.17 13.57 9.60
CA LYS A 212 -24.11 14.56 9.89
C LYS A 212 -22.72 14.05 9.53
N HIS A 213 -22.43 12.79 9.85
CA HIS A 213 -21.15 12.15 9.51
C HIS A 213 -21.08 11.88 8.01
N ALA A 214 -22.17 11.36 7.43
CA ALA A 214 -22.27 11.13 5.99
C ALA A 214 -22.01 12.43 5.20
N TYR A 215 -22.63 13.54 5.60
CA TYR A 215 -22.39 14.86 4.99
C TYR A 215 -20.94 15.31 5.13
N THR A 216 -20.38 15.20 6.33
CA THR A 216 -19.00 15.65 6.61
C THR A 216 -18.02 14.94 5.67
N PHE A 217 -18.09 13.60 5.57
CA PHE A 217 -17.20 12.84 4.69
C PHE A 217 -17.55 13.00 3.20
N ALA A 218 -18.82 13.19 2.84
CA ALA A 218 -19.21 13.48 1.46
C ALA A 218 -18.58 14.79 1.00
N ARG A 219 -18.62 15.80 1.87
CA ARG A 219 -18.03 17.09 1.59
C ARG A 219 -16.51 17.04 1.52
N ILE A 220 -15.85 16.32 2.44
CA ILE A 220 -14.41 16.09 2.38
C ILE A 220 -14.02 15.44 1.04
N ALA A 221 -14.74 14.41 0.62
CA ALA A 221 -14.47 13.72 -0.64
C ALA A 221 -14.66 14.62 -1.88
N GLN A 222 -15.71 15.45 -1.93
CA GLN A 222 -15.87 16.47 -2.99
C GLN A 222 -14.69 17.44 -3.01
N LEU A 223 -14.31 17.94 -1.83
CA LEU A 223 -13.18 18.84 -1.64
C LEU A 223 -11.82 18.21 -1.96
N SER A 224 -11.74 16.88 -1.99
CA SER A 224 -10.56 16.09 -2.38
C SER A 224 -10.62 15.59 -3.83
N GLY A 225 -11.58 16.07 -4.64
CA GLY A 225 -11.66 15.81 -6.09
C GLY A 225 -12.66 14.75 -6.54
N PHE A 226 -13.52 14.25 -5.65
CA PHE A 226 -14.58 13.30 -6.00
C PHE A 226 -15.95 13.98 -6.04
N GLU A 227 -16.25 14.63 -7.16
CA GLU A 227 -17.46 15.44 -7.37
C GLU A 227 -18.74 14.59 -7.54
N GLU A 228 -18.61 13.31 -7.88
CA GLU A 228 -19.75 12.42 -8.16
C GLU A 228 -20.52 11.92 -6.92
N ILE A 229 -20.12 12.30 -5.70
CA ILE A 229 -20.91 11.96 -4.50
C ILE A 229 -22.22 12.73 -4.53
N ASP A 230 -23.31 11.97 -4.55
CA ASP A 230 -24.64 12.52 -4.32
C ASP A 230 -24.78 12.95 -2.86
N ILE A 231 -24.55 14.24 -2.63
CA ILE A 231 -24.73 14.90 -1.33
C ILE A 231 -26.16 15.42 -1.15
N ILE A 232 -26.95 15.50 -2.23
CA ILE A 232 -28.27 16.17 -2.25
C ILE A 232 -29.24 15.43 -1.34
N ASP A 233 -29.28 14.10 -1.44
CA ASP A 233 -30.12 13.27 -0.57
C ASP A 233 -29.77 13.45 0.91
N ILE A 234 -28.48 13.60 1.22
CA ILE A 234 -27.98 13.83 2.58
C ILE A 234 -28.40 15.22 3.09
N GLU A 235 -28.28 16.25 2.25
CA GLU A 235 -28.72 17.61 2.57
C GLU A 235 -30.22 17.69 2.79
N HIS A 236 -31.01 16.98 1.98
CA HIS A 236 -32.46 16.89 2.16
C HIS A 236 -32.84 16.26 3.51
N GLU A 237 -32.20 15.14 3.88
CA GLU A 237 -32.39 14.50 5.18
C GLU A 237 -31.98 15.40 6.35
N LEU A 238 -30.95 16.23 6.19
CA LEU A 238 -30.51 17.16 7.23
C LEU A 238 -31.44 18.36 7.38
N THR A 239 -31.82 18.99 6.28
CA THR A 239 -32.66 20.20 6.25
C THR A 239 -34.09 19.90 6.70
N SER A 240 -34.67 18.78 6.27
CA SER A 240 -35.99 18.32 6.72
C SER A 240 -36.05 18.10 8.25
N ARG A 241 -34.91 17.82 8.89
CA ARG A 241 -34.75 17.69 10.35
C ARG A 241 -34.31 18.98 11.05
N GLY A 242 -34.35 20.12 10.33
CA GLY A 242 -33.99 21.44 10.84
C GLY A 242 -32.50 21.60 11.19
N LYS A 243 -31.59 20.83 10.58
CA LYS A 243 -30.15 20.94 10.82
C LYS A 243 -29.53 21.99 9.89
N SER A 244 -28.64 22.82 10.44
CA SER A 244 -27.88 23.81 9.67
C SER A 244 -26.68 23.16 8.97
N ILE A 245 -26.65 23.27 7.64
CA ILE A 245 -25.56 22.77 6.80
C ILE A 245 -24.27 23.56 7.00
N GLY A 246 -24.36 24.88 7.21
CA GLY A 246 -23.18 25.75 7.32
C GLY A 246 -22.22 25.36 8.45
N VAL A 247 -22.73 24.82 9.56
CA VAL A 247 -21.88 24.30 10.65
C VAL A 247 -21.14 23.02 10.24
N LEU A 248 -21.79 22.17 9.44
CA LEU A 248 -21.21 20.92 8.95
C LEU A 248 -20.17 21.18 7.84
N GLU A 249 -20.36 22.23 7.03
CA GLU A 249 -19.36 22.68 6.06
C GLU A 249 -18.04 23.06 6.76
N GLN A 250 -18.13 23.86 7.84
CA GLN A 250 -16.95 24.23 8.62
C GLN A 250 -16.30 23.02 9.29
N LEU A 251 -17.10 22.07 9.78
CA LEU A 251 -16.59 20.81 10.31
C LEU A 251 -15.85 20.02 9.23
N ALA A 252 -16.41 19.88 8.02
CA ALA A 252 -15.76 19.17 6.91
C ALA A 252 -14.42 19.80 6.53
N LEU A 253 -14.36 21.13 6.40
CA LEU A 253 -13.13 21.87 6.10
C LEU A 253 -12.06 21.62 7.17
N LYS A 254 -12.43 21.76 8.45
CA LYS A 254 -11.52 21.53 9.57
C LYS A 254 -11.03 20.06 9.62
N THR A 255 -11.93 19.10 9.51
CA THR A 255 -11.59 17.68 9.53
C THR A 255 -10.66 17.32 8.37
N ARG A 256 -10.91 17.86 7.15
CA ARG A 256 -10.00 17.66 6.01
C ARG A 256 -8.61 18.20 6.32
N GLU A 257 -8.51 19.42 6.84
CA GLU A 257 -7.22 20.03 7.22
C GLU A 257 -6.48 19.17 8.26
N GLU A 258 -7.18 18.66 9.27
CA GLU A 258 -6.59 17.76 10.26
C GLU A 258 -6.05 16.48 9.62
N ILE A 259 -6.76 15.90 8.65
CA ILE A 259 -6.31 14.70 7.92
C ILE A 259 -5.08 15.03 7.06
N GLU A 260 -5.13 16.09 6.26
CA GLU A 260 -4.04 16.52 5.36
C GLU A 260 -2.77 16.92 6.11
N THR A 261 -2.90 17.36 7.37
CA THR A 261 -1.78 17.74 8.24
C THR A 261 -1.33 16.63 9.20
N GLY A 262 -1.93 15.43 9.12
CA GLY A 262 -1.59 14.29 9.98
C GLY A 262 -1.92 14.49 11.46
N LYS A 263 -2.96 15.29 11.75
CA LYS A 263 -3.43 15.62 13.11
C LYS A 263 -4.81 15.06 13.42
N PHE A 264 -5.45 14.43 12.44
CA PHE A 264 -6.77 13.84 12.61
C PHE A 264 -6.76 12.76 13.71
N LEU A 265 -7.78 12.81 14.56
CA LEU A 265 -8.04 11.80 15.58
C LEU A 265 -9.48 11.34 15.46
N SER A 266 -9.69 10.03 15.56
CA SER A 266 -11.01 9.42 15.53
C SER A 266 -11.89 9.99 16.65
N PRO A 267 -13.15 10.34 16.36
CA PRO A 267 -14.11 10.74 17.39
C PRO A 267 -14.60 9.56 18.24
N ARG A 268 -14.16 8.33 17.98
CA ARG A 268 -14.59 7.09 18.66
C ARG A 268 -13.58 6.55 19.69
N GLY A 269 -12.64 7.39 20.14
CA GLY A 269 -11.56 7.00 21.05
C GLY A 269 -11.95 6.12 22.24
#